data_AF-A0A8T3QR26-F1
#
_entry.id   AF-A0A8T3QR26-F1
#
_cell.length_a   1.000
_cell.length_b   1.000
_cell.length_c   1.000
_cell.angle_alpha   90.00
_cell.angle_beta   90.00
_cell.angle_gamma   90.00
#
_symmetry.space_group_name_H-M   'P 1'
#
loop_
_entity.id
_entity.type
_entity.pdbx_description
1 polymer ?
#
loop_
_entity_poly.entity_id
_entity_poly.type
_entity_poly.pdbx_seq_one_letter_code
_entity_poly.pdbx_strand_id
1 'polypeptide(L)'
;DRTVTDRAAAGRLELLVADGRLAREGDTVRPPGARHEGRSPALAAAMDRLVAALSVAGPPALSQAARATSCPPDGIRALERSNRIVRVGDDLAWDARTYRELSDRAIAMAATAPLTPAAYRDATGTSRKYVMAILEDLDRRAILRRTPAGHVPGPRAATAIAATAEPVPEPVR
;
A
#
# COMPACT_ATOMS: atom_id res chain seq x y z
N ASP A 1 10.78 33.74 12.32
CA ASP A 1 9.53 34.01 13.04
C ASP A 1 8.38 33.12 12.52
N ARG A 2 8.54 31.79 12.64
CA ARG A 2 7.61 30.77 12.09
C ARG A 2 6.82 30.09 13.21
N THR A 3 7.45 29.92 14.37
CA THR A 3 6.88 29.35 15.58
C THR A 3 5.80 30.23 16.23
N VAL A 4 5.87 31.55 16.04
CA VAL A 4 4.84 32.49 16.51
C VAL A 4 3.60 32.41 15.62
N THR A 5 3.79 32.36 14.29
CA THR A 5 2.71 32.19 13.31
C THR A 5 2.00 30.84 13.48
N ASP A 6 2.75 29.75 13.71
CA ASP A 6 2.18 28.41 13.93
C ASP A 6 1.34 28.36 15.22
N ARG A 7 1.81 29.01 16.29
CA ARG A 7 1.07 29.10 17.56
C ARG A 7 -0.18 29.96 17.45
N ALA A 8 -0.10 31.08 16.72
CA ALA A 8 -1.25 31.94 16.46
C ALA A 8 -2.30 31.26 15.58
N ALA A 9 -1.86 30.47 14.59
CA ALA A 9 -2.75 29.66 13.76
C ALA A 9 -3.43 28.54 14.56
N ALA A 10 -2.68 27.82 15.40
CA ALA A 10 -3.21 26.78 16.28
C ALA A 10 -4.27 27.34 17.25
N GLY A 11 -3.98 28.46 17.92
CA GLY A 11 -4.93 29.11 18.82
C GLY A 11 -6.19 29.60 18.10
N ARG A 12 -6.08 30.08 16.86
CA ARG A 12 -7.25 30.48 16.06
C ARG A 12 -8.11 29.28 15.67
N LEU A 13 -7.50 28.13 15.38
CA LEU A 13 -8.17 26.87 15.08
C LEU A 13 -8.95 26.36 16.29
N GLU A 14 -8.34 26.40 17.47
CA GLU A 14 -8.98 26.00 18.73
C GLU A 14 -10.20 26.85 19.06
N LEU A 15 -10.10 28.17 18.87
CA LEU A 15 -11.24 29.08 19.03
C LEU A 15 -12.38 28.74 18.07
N LEU A 16 -12.08 28.47 16.79
CA LEU A 16 -13.10 28.08 15.81
C LEU A 16 -13.74 26.73 16.13
N VAL A 17 -13.01 25.81 16.76
CA VAL A 17 -13.57 24.53 17.25
C VAL A 17 -14.44 24.74 18.49
N ALA A 18 -13.99 25.55 19.44
CA ALA A 18 -14.74 25.89 20.66
C ALA A 18 -16.04 26.63 20.34
N ASP A 19 -16.01 27.53 19.35
CA ASP A 19 -17.18 28.26 18.85
C ASP A 19 -18.13 27.40 17.99
N GLY A 20 -17.83 26.11 17.83
CA GLY A 20 -18.63 25.20 17.02
C GLY A 20 -18.68 25.61 15.55
N ARG A 21 -17.68 26.36 15.05
CA ARG A 21 -17.51 26.74 13.63
C ARG A 21 -16.60 25.78 12.88
N LEU A 22 -15.89 24.93 13.59
CA LEU A 22 -15.17 23.77 13.10
C LEU A 22 -15.45 22.58 14.03
N ALA A 23 -15.54 21.38 13.47
CA ALA A 23 -15.49 20.12 14.19
C ALA A 23 -14.10 19.51 14.01
N ARG A 24 -13.51 19.02 15.10
CA ARG A 24 -12.24 18.29 15.09
C ARG A 24 -12.52 16.79 14.91
N GLU A 25 -11.84 16.17 13.96
CA GLU A 25 -11.82 14.72 13.76
C GLU A 25 -10.36 14.27 13.62
N GLY A 26 -9.83 13.68 14.70
CA GLY A 26 -8.40 13.36 14.80
C GLY A 26 -7.51 14.60 14.64
N ASP A 27 -6.63 14.55 13.64
CA ASP A 27 -5.68 15.62 13.30
C ASP A 27 -6.23 16.59 12.24
N THR A 28 -7.50 16.47 11.89
CA THR A 28 -8.17 17.32 10.88
C THR A 28 -9.25 18.18 11.52
N VAL A 29 -9.38 19.43 11.06
CA VAL A 29 -10.49 20.34 11.40
C VAL A 29 -11.34 20.62 10.16
N ARG A 30 -12.67 20.66 10.32
CA ARG A 30 -13.62 20.83 9.20
C ARG A 30 -14.88 21.59 9.65
N PRO A 31 -15.66 22.20 8.75
CA PRO A 31 -16.92 22.82 9.13
C PRO A 31 -17.91 21.83 9.79
N PRO A 32 -18.69 22.25 10.79
CA PRO A 32 -19.69 21.42 11.44
C PRO A 32 -20.84 21.17 10.47
N GLY A 33 -21.34 19.92 10.44
CA GLY A 33 -22.39 19.53 9.50
C GLY A 33 -21.90 19.31 8.07
N ALA A 34 -20.60 19.48 7.78
CA ALA A 34 -19.99 18.89 6.59
C ALA A 34 -20.19 17.37 6.68
N ARG A 35 -21.21 16.86 5.98
CA ARG A 35 -21.38 15.42 5.81
C ARG A 35 -20.05 14.90 5.28
N HIS A 36 -19.59 13.79 5.83
CA HIS A 36 -18.64 12.98 5.12
C HIS A 36 -19.34 12.67 3.79
N GLU A 37 -18.98 13.36 2.72
CA GLU A 37 -19.10 12.75 1.41
C GLU A 37 -18.11 11.59 1.48
N GLY A 38 -18.55 10.48 2.10
CA GLY A 38 -17.92 9.20 1.88
C GLY A 38 -17.68 9.11 0.38
N ARG A 39 -16.46 8.71 0.00
CA ARG A 39 -15.98 8.71 -1.39
C ARG A 39 -17.13 8.44 -2.35
N SER A 40 -17.29 9.29 -3.37
CA SER A 40 -18.40 9.13 -4.31
C SER A 40 -18.50 7.67 -4.78
N PRO A 41 -19.70 7.09 -4.93
CA PRO A 41 -19.83 5.69 -5.34
C PRO A 41 -19.06 5.38 -6.64
N ALA A 42 -18.97 6.36 -7.54
CA ALA A 42 -18.17 6.26 -8.75
C ALA A 42 -16.66 6.13 -8.47
N LEU A 43 -16.13 6.89 -7.51
CA LEU A 43 -14.72 6.79 -7.09
C LEU A 43 -14.46 5.43 -6.42
N ALA A 44 -15.34 4.99 -5.52
CA ALA A 44 -15.21 3.67 -4.88
C ALA A 44 -15.18 2.54 -5.93
N ALA A 45 -16.11 2.56 -6.89
CA ALA A 45 -16.14 1.58 -7.97
C ALA A 45 -14.88 1.64 -8.87
N ALA A 46 -14.33 2.82 -9.14
CA ALA A 46 -13.08 2.95 -9.89
C ALA A 46 -11.88 2.38 -9.12
N MET A 47 -11.82 2.62 -7.81
CA MET A 47 -10.82 2.03 -6.92
C MET A 47 -10.91 0.51 -6.88
N ASP A 48 -12.12 -0.06 -6.80
CA ASP A 48 -12.32 -1.51 -6.77
C ASP A 48 -11.91 -2.17 -8.09
N ARG A 49 -12.24 -1.55 -9.23
CA ARG A 49 -11.74 -2.01 -10.54
C ARG A 49 -10.22 -1.95 -10.64
N LEU A 50 -9.59 -0.91 -10.09
CA LEU A 50 -8.13 -0.81 -10.06
C LEU A 50 -7.52 -1.94 -9.22
N VAL A 51 -8.05 -2.19 -8.02
CA VAL A 51 -7.60 -3.30 -7.17
C VAL A 51 -7.70 -4.64 -7.92
N ALA A 52 -8.85 -4.89 -8.58
CA ALA A 52 -9.03 -6.11 -9.37
C ALA A 52 -8.01 -6.22 -10.53
N ALA A 53 -7.72 -5.13 -11.23
CA ALA A 53 -6.74 -5.11 -12.32
C ALA A 53 -5.30 -5.39 -11.85
N LEU A 54 -4.99 -5.12 -10.57
CA LEU A 54 -3.68 -5.36 -9.96
C LEU A 54 -3.61 -6.72 -9.23
N SER A 55 -4.70 -7.49 -9.18
CA SER A 55 -4.81 -8.80 -8.52
C SER A 55 -4.30 -9.95 -9.36
N VAL A 56 -3.14 -9.76 -10.00
CA VAL A 56 -2.48 -10.76 -10.83
C VAL A 56 -0.97 -10.72 -10.58
N ALA A 57 -0.29 -11.85 -10.76
CA ALA A 57 1.13 -11.95 -10.42
C ALA A 57 2.02 -11.07 -11.31
N GLY A 58 1.60 -10.80 -12.56
CA GLY A 58 2.25 -9.85 -13.47
C GLY A 58 1.32 -8.70 -13.86
N PRO A 59 1.11 -7.70 -12.97
CA PRO A 59 0.11 -6.67 -13.18
C PRO A 59 0.54 -5.68 -14.26
N PRO A 60 -0.43 -5.03 -14.94
CA PRO A 60 -0.13 -3.92 -15.83
C PRO A 60 0.58 -2.78 -15.09
N ALA A 61 1.17 -1.86 -15.84
CA ALA A 61 1.72 -0.64 -15.26
C ALA A 61 0.64 0.11 -14.48
N LEU A 62 0.95 0.66 -13.30
CA LEU A 62 -0.03 1.30 -12.42
C LEU A 62 -0.75 2.44 -13.15
N SER A 63 -0.02 3.24 -13.91
CA SER A 63 -0.53 4.35 -14.72
C SER A 63 -1.49 3.87 -15.81
N GLN A 64 -1.20 2.72 -16.45
CA GLN A 64 -2.07 2.10 -17.45
C GLN A 64 -3.35 1.56 -16.81
N ALA A 65 -3.23 0.85 -15.69
CA ALA A 65 -4.37 0.31 -14.95
C ALA A 65 -5.30 1.43 -14.43
N ALA A 66 -4.72 2.51 -13.91
CA ALA A 66 -5.45 3.67 -13.44
C ALA A 66 -6.26 4.33 -14.56
N ARG A 67 -5.64 4.53 -15.73
CA ARG A 67 -6.34 5.05 -16.92
C ARG A 67 -7.48 4.12 -17.37
N ALA A 68 -7.21 2.82 -17.48
CA ALA A 68 -8.19 1.83 -17.92
C ALA A 68 -9.41 1.73 -16.98
N THR A 69 -9.20 1.97 -15.68
CA THR A 69 -10.26 1.88 -14.67
C THR A 69 -10.91 3.22 -14.33
N SER A 70 -10.41 4.31 -14.93
CA SER A 70 -10.77 5.70 -14.61
C SER A 70 -10.55 6.04 -13.12
N CYS A 71 -9.54 5.45 -12.50
CA CYS A 71 -9.19 5.73 -11.10
C CYS A 71 -8.30 6.99 -11.03
N PRO A 72 -8.75 8.08 -10.38
CA PRO A 72 -7.96 9.31 -10.29
C PRO A 72 -6.80 9.17 -9.29
N PRO A 73 -5.78 10.07 -9.35
CA PRO A 73 -4.64 10.04 -8.44
C PRO A 73 -5.00 10.03 -6.95
N ASP A 74 -6.07 10.72 -6.55
CA ASP A 74 -6.57 10.68 -5.16
C ASP A 74 -7.10 9.30 -4.75
N GLY A 75 -7.70 8.57 -5.68
CA GLY A 75 -8.13 7.19 -5.47
C GLY A 75 -6.94 6.26 -5.26
N ILE A 76 -5.88 6.41 -6.07
CA ILE A 76 -4.63 5.66 -5.90
C ILE A 76 -4.00 5.96 -4.53
N ARG A 77 -3.85 7.24 -4.17
CA ARG A 77 -3.33 7.64 -2.85
C ARG A 77 -4.18 7.09 -1.71
N ALA A 78 -5.50 7.03 -1.88
CA ALA A 78 -6.41 6.44 -0.90
C ALA A 78 -6.23 4.92 -0.79
N LEU A 79 -6.01 4.21 -1.90
CA LEU A 79 -5.70 2.78 -1.91
C LEU A 79 -4.36 2.48 -1.24
N GLU A 80 -3.32 3.28 -1.48
CA GLU A 80 -2.02 3.16 -0.82
C GLU A 80 -2.17 3.40 0.70
N ARG A 81 -2.84 4.50 1.10
CA ARG A 81 -3.07 4.83 2.52
C ARG A 81 -3.90 3.78 3.26
N SER A 82 -4.85 3.15 2.58
CA SER A 82 -5.68 2.07 3.13
C SER A 82 -5.06 0.68 2.97
N ASN A 83 -3.81 0.61 2.50
CA ASN A 83 -3.07 -0.64 2.29
C ASN A 83 -3.85 -1.67 1.44
N ARG A 84 -4.64 -1.19 0.48
CA ARG A 84 -5.35 -2.04 -0.51
C ARG A 84 -4.49 -2.35 -1.72
N ILE A 85 -3.47 -1.52 -1.98
CA ILE A 85 -2.43 -1.77 -2.98
C ILE A 85 -1.07 -1.54 -2.36
N VAL A 86 -0.07 -2.27 -2.83
CA VAL A 86 1.33 -2.10 -2.47
C VAL A 86 2.09 -1.67 -3.72
N ARG A 87 2.53 -0.42 -3.72
CA ARG A 87 3.35 0.13 -4.79
C ARG A 87 4.81 -0.30 -4.63
N VAL A 88 5.40 -0.76 -5.72
CA VAL A 88 6.78 -1.23 -5.82
C VAL A 88 7.47 -0.48 -6.94
N GLY A 89 8.27 0.52 -6.58
CA GLY A 89 8.88 1.44 -7.55
C GLY A 89 7.88 2.44 -8.13
N ASP A 90 8.18 2.97 -9.32
CA ASP A 90 7.48 4.15 -9.85
C ASP A 90 6.16 3.84 -10.54
N ASP A 91 6.06 2.77 -11.32
CA ASP A 91 4.87 2.47 -12.14
C ASP A 91 4.41 1.01 -12.04
N LEU A 92 4.64 0.38 -10.87
CA LEU A 92 4.23 -0.98 -10.59
C LEU A 92 3.60 -1.04 -9.20
N ALA A 93 2.45 -1.70 -9.11
CA ALA A 93 1.79 -2.01 -7.85
C ALA A 93 1.07 -3.35 -7.99
N TRP A 94 0.93 -4.04 -6.88
CA TRP A 94 0.00 -5.16 -6.74
C TRP A 94 -1.14 -4.73 -5.82
N ASP A 95 -2.28 -5.40 -5.88
CA ASP A 95 -3.17 -5.34 -4.73
C ASP A 95 -2.48 -5.98 -3.51
N ALA A 96 -2.95 -5.62 -2.33
CA ALA A 96 -2.30 -6.05 -1.10
C ALA A 96 -2.36 -7.55 -0.87
N ARG A 97 -3.40 -8.25 -1.34
CA ARG A 97 -3.50 -9.70 -1.19
C ARG A 97 -2.49 -10.41 -2.09
N THR A 98 -2.45 -10.10 -3.39
CA THR A 98 -1.46 -10.72 -4.29
C THR A 98 -0.03 -10.39 -3.86
N TYR A 99 0.24 -9.16 -3.41
CA TYR A 99 1.56 -8.82 -2.87
C TYR A 99 1.95 -9.72 -1.67
N ARG A 100 1.03 -9.95 -0.73
CA ARG A 100 1.27 -10.83 0.43
C ARG A 100 1.53 -12.26 -0.01
N GLU A 101 0.67 -12.83 -0.85
CA GLU A 101 0.82 -14.21 -1.35
C GLU A 101 2.17 -14.43 -2.04
N LEU A 102 2.61 -13.47 -2.87
CA LEU A 102 3.92 -13.51 -3.51
C LEU A 102 5.06 -13.38 -2.48
N SER A 103 4.93 -12.48 -1.51
CA SER A 103 5.92 -12.24 -0.45
C SER A 103 6.09 -13.46 0.45
N ASP A 104 4.99 -14.05 0.91
CA ASP A 104 5.00 -15.24 1.76
C ASP A 104 5.65 -16.42 1.04
N ARG A 105 5.33 -16.61 -0.24
CA ARG A 105 5.97 -17.62 -1.08
C ARG A 105 7.49 -17.39 -1.18
N ALA A 106 7.92 -16.15 -1.36
CA ALA A 106 9.35 -15.83 -1.40
C ALA A 106 10.04 -16.13 -0.07
N ILE A 107 9.45 -15.74 1.06
CA ILE A 107 9.98 -16.01 2.40
C ILE A 107 10.07 -17.52 2.66
N ALA A 108 9.01 -18.27 2.34
CA ALA A 108 8.97 -19.71 2.52
C ALA A 108 10.05 -20.44 1.70
N MET A 109 10.24 -20.03 0.43
CA MET A 109 11.30 -20.58 -0.41
C MET A 109 12.69 -20.24 0.14
N ALA A 110 12.90 -18.97 0.54
CA ALA A 110 14.17 -18.51 1.09
C ALA A 110 14.53 -19.19 2.43
N ALA A 111 13.53 -19.60 3.21
CA ALA A 111 13.73 -20.35 4.45
C ALA A 111 14.26 -21.77 4.22
N THR A 112 14.03 -22.35 3.04
CA THR A 112 14.50 -23.69 2.68
C THR A 112 15.91 -23.66 2.10
N ALA A 113 16.19 -22.70 1.22
CA ALA A 113 17.49 -22.51 0.57
C ALA A 113 17.61 -21.07 0.04
N PRO A 114 18.83 -20.57 -0.23
CA PRO A 114 19.01 -19.27 -0.88
C PRO A 114 18.16 -19.15 -2.17
N LEU A 115 17.18 -18.24 -2.14
CA LEU A 115 16.21 -18.06 -3.21
C LEU A 115 16.86 -17.36 -4.39
N THR A 116 16.87 -17.98 -5.56
CA THR A 116 17.35 -17.34 -6.79
C THR A 116 16.20 -16.73 -7.58
N PRO A 117 16.43 -15.66 -8.36
CA PRO A 117 15.42 -15.12 -9.28
C PRO A 117 14.92 -16.13 -10.31
N ALA A 118 15.71 -17.15 -10.66
CA ALA A 118 15.26 -18.22 -11.55
C ALA A 118 14.24 -19.12 -10.85
N ALA A 119 14.58 -19.65 -9.67
CA ALA A 119 13.70 -20.50 -8.89
C ALA A 119 12.37 -19.79 -8.55
N TYR A 120 12.43 -18.51 -8.19
CA TYR A 120 11.22 -17.74 -7.90
C TYR A 120 10.35 -17.49 -9.14
N ARG A 121 10.96 -17.32 -10.32
CA ARG A 121 10.23 -17.23 -11.59
C ARG A 121 9.49 -18.51 -11.89
N ASP A 122 10.18 -19.63 -11.81
CA ASP A 122 9.62 -20.95 -12.09
C ASP A 122 8.48 -21.25 -11.12
N ALA A 123 8.63 -20.84 -9.86
CA ALA A 123 7.61 -21.01 -8.84
C ALA A 123 6.38 -20.09 -9.01
N THR A 124 6.52 -18.89 -9.58
CA THR A 124 5.41 -17.92 -9.72
C THR A 124 4.79 -17.89 -11.12
N GLY A 125 5.48 -18.45 -12.13
CA GLY A 125 5.07 -18.35 -13.53
C GLY A 125 5.12 -16.93 -14.10
N THR A 126 5.73 -15.97 -13.39
CA THR A 126 5.78 -14.57 -13.81
C THR A 126 7.00 -14.26 -14.68
N SER A 127 7.02 -13.08 -15.29
CA SER A 127 8.22 -12.63 -16.02
C SER A 127 9.36 -12.24 -15.08
N ARG A 128 10.59 -12.22 -15.60
CA ARG A 128 11.78 -11.75 -14.86
C ARG A 128 11.59 -10.34 -14.28
N LYS A 129 10.90 -9.44 -15.00
CA LYS A 129 10.64 -8.06 -14.54
C LYS A 129 9.95 -8.05 -13.17
N TYR A 130 8.89 -8.83 -13.02
CA TYR A 130 8.09 -8.86 -11.79
C TYR A 130 8.84 -9.55 -10.65
N VAL A 131 9.54 -10.64 -10.95
CA VAL A 131 10.42 -11.32 -10.00
C VAL A 131 11.48 -10.39 -9.42
N MET A 132 12.19 -9.66 -10.29
CA MET A 132 13.22 -8.73 -9.81
C MET A 132 12.60 -7.63 -8.96
N ALA A 133 11.49 -7.05 -9.41
CA ALA A 133 10.84 -5.95 -8.69
C ALA A 133 10.42 -6.34 -7.27
N ILE A 134 9.81 -7.51 -7.09
CA ILE A 134 9.38 -7.93 -5.75
C ILE A 134 10.56 -8.36 -4.87
N LEU A 135 11.55 -9.09 -5.40
CA LEU A 135 12.73 -9.46 -4.61
C LEU A 135 13.52 -8.23 -4.14
N GLU A 136 13.70 -7.24 -5.01
CA GLU A 136 14.32 -5.95 -4.65
C GLU A 136 13.50 -5.20 -3.59
N ASP A 137 12.17 -5.25 -3.66
CA ASP A 137 11.31 -4.63 -2.66
C ASP A 137 11.40 -5.32 -1.29
N LEU A 138 11.42 -6.65 -1.27
CA LEU A 138 11.58 -7.44 -0.06
C LEU A 138 12.98 -7.23 0.57
N ASP A 139 14.02 -7.08 -0.25
CA ASP A 139 15.36 -6.70 0.23
C ASP A 139 15.33 -5.29 0.84
N ARG A 140 14.74 -4.29 0.15
CA ARG A 140 14.62 -2.91 0.67
C ARG A 140 13.87 -2.85 2.00
N ARG A 141 12.86 -3.69 2.17
CA ARG A 141 12.07 -3.80 3.42
C ARG A 141 12.76 -4.63 4.50
N ALA A 142 13.96 -5.17 4.22
CA ALA A 142 14.70 -6.08 5.09
C ALA A 142 13.90 -7.35 5.47
N ILE A 143 12.94 -7.73 4.63
CA ILE A 143 12.18 -8.99 4.71
C ILE A 143 13.04 -10.12 4.14
N LEU A 144 13.74 -9.85 3.05
CA LEU A 144 14.82 -10.69 2.53
C LEU A 144 16.17 -9.97 2.67
N ARG A 145 17.24 -10.74 2.50
CA ARG A 145 18.61 -10.24 2.39
C ARG A 145 19.28 -10.90 1.21
N ARG A 146 19.73 -10.09 0.25
CA ARG A 146 20.56 -10.54 -0.87
C ARG A 146 21.94 -11.00 -0.42
N THR A 147 22.38 -12.13 -0.96
CA THR A 147 23.72 -12.73 -0.80
C THR A 147 24.26 -13.17 -2.17
N PRO A 148 25.54 -13.55 -2.29
CA PRO A 148 26.06 -14.11 -3.54
C PRO A 148 25.33 -15.37 -4.03
N ALA A 149 24.77 -16.18 -3.12
CA ALA A 149 24.06 -17.43 -3.45
C ALA A 149 22.56 -17.22 -3.80
N GLY A 150 22.00 -16.04 -3.53
CA GLY A 150 20.57 -15.76 -3.63
C GLY A 150 20.05 -14.94 -2.45
N HIS A 151 18.73 -14.91 -2.26
CA HIS A 151 18.09 -14.20 -1.16
C HIS A 151 17.80 -15.15 0.01
N VAL A 152 18.10 -14.72 1.23
CA VAL A 152 17.80 -15.46 2.46
C VAL A 152 16.84 -14.64 3.34
N PRO A 153 16.19 -15.23 4.36
CA PRO A 153 15.34 -14.46 5.27
C PRO A 153 16.11 -13.29 5.92
N GLY A 154 15.52 -12.11 5.85
CA GLY A 154 16.02 -10.89 6.46
C GLY A 154 15.52 -10.73 7.91
N PRO A 155 16.00 -9.70 8.63
CA PRO A 155 15.64 -9.47 10.03
C PRO A 155 14.15 -9.20 10.26
N ARG A 156 13.39 -8.76 9.23
CA ARG A 156 11.95 -8.51 9.34
C ARG A 156 11.08 -9.65 8.80
N ALA A 157 11.67 -10.77 8.39
CA ALA A 157 10.92 -11.91 7.83
C ALA A 157 9.85 -12.44 8.80
N ALA A 158 10.20 -12.66 10.07
CA ALA A 158 9.28 -13.17 11.08
C ALA A 158 8.11 -12.21 11.35
N THR A 159 8.39 -10.91 11.44
CA THR A 159 7.37 -9.88 11.62
C THR A 159 6.45 -9.77 10.39
N ALA A 160 6.99 -9.91 9.19
CA ALA A 160 6.20 -9.91 7.97
C ALA A 160 5.21 -11.08 7.93
N ILE A 161 5.66 -12.29 8.29
CA ILE A 161 4.78 -13.47 8.41
C ILE A 161 3.70 -13.23 9.49
N ALA A 162 4.08 -12.69 10.64
CA ALA A 162 3.13 -12.42 11.73
C ALA A 162 2.07 -11.38 11.33
N ALA A 163 2.45 -10.33 10.60
CA ALA A 163 1.52 -9.32 10.10
C ALA A 163 0.54 -9.86 9.05
N THR A 164 0.92 -10.91 8.30
CA THR A 164 0.01 -11.60 7.38
C THR A 164 -1.05 -12.44 8.13
N ALA A 165 -0.73 -12.93 9.33
CA ALA A 165 -1.65 -13.75 10.12
C ALA A 165 -2.78 -12.97 10.81
N GLU A 166 -2.68 -11.63 10.88
CA GLU A 166 -3.77 -10.79 11.36
C GLU A 166 -4.87 -10.64 10.29
N PRO A 167 -6.15 -10.86 10.63
CA PRO A 167 -7.24 -10.74 9.67
C PRO A 167 -7.35 -9.28 9.19
N VAL A 168 -7.37 -9.11 7.86
CA VAL A 168 -7.71 -7.82 7.24
C VAL A 168 -9.12 -7.45 7.70
N PRO A 169 -9.32 -6.29 8.36
CA PRO A 169 -10.65 -5.88 8.78
C PRO A 169 -11.55 -5.78 7.54
N GLU A 170 -12.72 -6.43 7.59
CA GLU A 170 -13.72 -6.32 6.53
C GLU A 170 -14.07 -4.84 6.30
N PRO A 171 -14.28 -4.42 5.04
CA PRO A 171 -14.72 -3.06 4.78
C PRO A 171 -16.06 -2.85 5.47
N VAL A 172 -16.10 -1.87 6.38
CA VAL A 172 -17.34 -1.36 6.97
C VAL A 172 -18.25 -0.94 5.81
N ARG A 173 -19.38 -1.65 5.69
CA ARG A 173 -20.41 -1.44 4.66
C ARG A 173 -21.07 -0.07 4.78
#